data_AF-A0AAV0LK79-F1
#
_entry.id   AF-A0AAV0LK79-F1
#
_cell.length_a   1.000
_cell.length_b   1.000
_cell.length_c   1.000
_cell.angle_alpha   90.00
_cell.angle_beta   90.00
_cell.angle_gamma   90.00
#
_symmetry.space_group_name_H-M   'P 1'
#
loop_
_entity.id
_entity.type
_entity.pdbx_description
1 polymer ?
#
loop_
_entity_poly.entity_id
_entity_poly.type
_entity_poly.pdbx_seq_one_letter_code
_entity_poly.pdbx_strand_id
1 'polypeptide(L)'
;MAQSCYDAFDYDPFSYYFGGCRFPRRAFLDSLHLTRHGYDVTRYLYATANIRLPNFFTKSRWPNLWSPKANWIGYVAVSDDETSRVLGRRDIAIAWRGTVTRLEWLADLMNYLKPVDGKKIPSRDPRVKVQSGFVDLYTEKDDSCHFCKYSAREQVLTEVKRLTEKYDGAGEEVSITITGHSLGSALATLSAYDIAETGLNLVEGEGSGRPAPICVFSFSGPRVGNVRFKERLDFLGVKVLSRAVTRPVSV
;
A
#
# COMPACT_ATOMS: atom_id res chain seq x y z
N MET A 1 -8.45 -8.64 -3.31
CA MET A 1 -7.36 -7.84 -2.69
C MET A 1 -7.49 -6.34 -2.96
N ALA A 2 -7.28 -5.84 -4.18
CA ALA A 2 -7.49 -4.40 -4.43
C ALA A 2 -8.96 -3.97 -4.31
N GLN A 3 -9.89 -4.75 -4.88
CA GLN A 3 -11.34 -4.47 -4.82
C GLN A 3 -11.90 -4.53 -3.39
N SER A 4 -11.44 -5.49 -2.58
CA SER A 4 -11.84 -5.63 -1.17
C SER A 4 -11.55 -4.38 -0.34
N CYS A 5 -10.59 -3.55 -0.75
CA CYS A 5 -10.38 -2.25 -0.11
C CYS A 5 -11.53 -1.27 -0.35
N TYR A 6 -12.17 -1.28 -1.51
CA TYR A 6 -13.33 -0.44 -1.76
C TYR A 6 -14.56 -0.99 -1.04
N ASP A 7 -14.77 -2.31 -1.10
CA ASP A 7 -15.97 -2.94 -0.52
C ASP A 7 -16.05 -2.78 1.00
N ALA A 8 -14.89 -2.78 1.68
CA ALA A 8 -14.80 -2.63 3.13
C ALA A 8 -14.67 -1.19 3.63
N PHE A 9 -14.42 -0.21 2.76
CA PHE A 9 -14.23 1.16 3.21
C PHE A 9 -15.55 1.86 3.50
N ASP A 10 -15.61 2.62 4.59
CA ASP A 10 -16.80 3.36 4.95
C ASP A 10 -16.87 4.74 4.28
N TYR A 11 -17.62 4.80 3.18
CA TYR A 11 -17.89 6.03 2.42
C TYR A 11 -19.06 6.85 2.95
N ASP A 12 -19.82 6.37 3.94
CA ASP A 12 -21.01 7.07 4.40
C ASP A 12 -20.61 8.32 5.21
N PRO A 13 -20.82 9.56 4.69
CA PRO A 13 -20.47 10.78 5.42
C PRO A 13 -21.32 10.99 6.68
N PHE A 14 -22.35 10.16 6.86
CA PHE A 14 -23.19 10.10 8.04
C PHE A 14 -22.83 8.95 9.01
N SER A 15 -21.73 8.24 8.77
CA SER A 15 -21.24 7.22 9.69
C SER A 15 -20.25 7.81 10.69
N TYR A 16 -20.35 7.38 11.95
CA TYR A 16 -19.32 7.61 12.96
C TYR A 16 -17.94 7.08 12.53
N TYR A 17 -17.92 6.01 11.73
CA TYR A 17 -16.73 5.33 11.22
C TYR A 17 -16.33 5.78 9.81
N PHE A 18 -16.90 6.87 9.30
CA PHE A 18 -16.52 7.44 8.01
C PHE A 18 -14.99 7.55 7.89
N GLY A 19 -14.43 7.03 6.80
CA GLY A 19 -12.97 7.00 6.64
C GLY A 19 -12.28 5.74 7.16
N GLY A 20 -13.02 4.85 7.84
CA GLY A 20 -12.52 3.60 8.40
C GLY A 20 -12.78 2.38 7.53
N CYS A 21 -12.42 1.21 8.09
CA CYS A 21 -12.83 -0.10 7.57
C CYS A 21 -14.06 -0.57 8.33
N ARG A 22 -15.09 -1.03 7.61
CA ARG A 22 -16.37 -1.50 8.17
C ARG A 22 -16.25 -2.80 8.97
N PHE A 23 -15.24 -3.59 8.68
CA PHE A 23 -15.09 -4.94 9.23
C PHE A 23 -13.90 -5.03 10.18
N PRO A 24 -13.98 -5.86 11.24
CA PRO A 24 -12.83 -6.15 12.07
C PRO A 24 -11.84 -7.03 11.31
N ARG A 25 -10.54 -6.83 11.58
CA ARG A 25 -9.44 -7.50 10.89
C ARG A 25 -9.61 -9.00 10.72
N ARG A 26 -10.00 -9.71 11.79
CA ARG A 26 -10.13 -11.18 11.81
C ARG A 26 -11.27 -11.70 10.94
N ALA A 27 -12.30 -10.89 10.69
CA ALA A 27 -13.43 -11.29 9.86
C ALA A 27 -13.44 -10.57 8.51
N PHE A 28 -12.36 -9.86 8.15
CA PHE A 28 -12.36 -8.93 7.02
C PHE A 28 -12.72 -9.61 5.69
N LEU A 29 -12.06 -10.73 5.37
CA LEU A 29 -12.27 -11.42 4.08
C LEU A 29 -13.58 -12.22 4.09
N ASP A 30 -13.94 -12.80 5.23
CA ASP A 30 -15.22 -13.52 5.40
C ASP A 30 -16.43 -12.59 5.30
N SER A 31 -16.34 -11.40 5.90
CA SER A 31 -17.40 -10.38 5.84
C SER A 31 -17.62 -9.83 4.43
N LEU A 32 -16.61 -9.99 3.55
CA LEU A 32 -16.69 -9.65 2.13
C LEU A 32 -17.11 -10.85 1.26
N HIS A 33 -17.46 -11.98 1.87
CA HIS A 33 -17.76 -13.25 1.20
C HIS A 33 -16.63 -13.76 0.29
N LEU A 34 -15.38 -13.40 0.60
CA LEU A 34 -14.19 -13.88 -0.08
C LEU A 34 -13.71 -15.19 0.56
N THR A 35 -14.58 -16.18 0.72
CA THR A 35 -14.36 -17.35 1.61
C THR A 35 -13.30 -18.36 1.17
N ARG A 36 -12.73 -18.22 -0.03
CA ARG A 36 -11.59 -19.03 -0.54
C ARG A 36 -10.36 -18.17 -0.80
N HIS A 37 -10.14 -17.20 0.08
CA HIS A 37 -9.05 -16.25 -0.06
C HIS A 37 -7.72 -16.89 0.30
N GLY A 38 -7.63 -17.63 1.42
CA GLY A 38 -6.41 -18.31 1.81
C GLY A 38 -5.35 -17.40 2.45
N TYR A 39 -5.77 -16.28 3.04
CA TYR A 39 -4.91 -15.22 3.56
C TYR A 39 -5.44 -14.67 4.89
N ASP A 40 -4.58 -14.57 5.89
CA ASP A 40 -4.91 -13.88 7.13
C ASP A 40 -4.52 -12.41 7.06
N VAL A 41 -5.49 -11.50 7.26
CA VAL A 41 -5.17 -10.06 7.39
C VAL A 41 -4.44 -9.83 8.71
N THR A 42 -3.20 -9.37 8.67
CA THR A 42 -2.36 -9.20 9.86
C THR A 42 -2.32 -7.76 10.36
N ARG A 43 -2.47 -6.78 9.46
CA ARG A 43 -2.44 -5.35 9.81
C ARG A 43 -3.34 -4.50 8.92
N TYR A 44 -4.00 -3.52 9.51
CA TYR A 44 -4.61 -2.41 8.78
C TYR A 44 -3.66 -1.23 8.68
N LEU A 45 -3.72 -0.55 7.54
CA LEU A 45 -2.87 0.58 7.20
C LEU A 45 -3.69 1.86 7.25
N TYR A 46 -3.15 2.87 7.90
CA TYR A 46 -3.75 4.19 8.01
C TYR A 46 -2.80 5.26 7.51
N ALA A 47 -3.34 6.25 6.81
CA ALA A 47 -2.61 7.44 6.40
C ALA A 47 -3.26 8.69 7.01
N THR A 48 -2.44 9.69 7.30
CA THR A 48 -2.92 10.96 7.84
C THR A 48 -3.72 11.72 6.79
N ALA A 49 -4.85 12.27 7.23
CA ALA A 49 -5.70 13.19 6.48
C ALA A 49 -5.13 14.61 6.59
N ASN A 50 -3.92 14.81 6.10
CA ASN A 50 -3.31 16.13 6.18
C ASN A 50 -3.87 17.09 5.11
N ILE A 51 -3.90 18.38 5.45
CA ILE A 51 -4.66 19.49 4.84
C ILE A 51 -4.36 19.75 3.35
N ARG A 52 -3.33 19.10 2.77
CA ARG A 52 -2.88 19.32 1.39
C ARG A 52 -3.70 18.59 0.32
N LEU A 53 -4.65 17.74 0.72
CA LEU A 53 -5.56 17.03 -0.20
C LEU A 53 -7.02 17.18 0.24
N PRO A 54 -7.57 18.40 0.20
CA PRO A 54 -8.91 18.69 0.72
C PRO A 54 -10.02 17.88 0.04
N ASN A 55 -9.82 17.43 -1.20
CA ASN A 55 -10.78 16.63 -1.99
C ASN A 55 -10.61 15.11 -1.83
N PHE A 56 -9.49 14.67 -1.26
CA PHE A 56 -9.20 13.26 -1.02
C PHE A 56 -9.88 12.74 0.25
N PHE A 57 -10.02 13.62 1.24
CA PHE A 57 -10.63 13.35 2.53
C PHE A 57 -11.96 14.09 2.58
N THR A 58 -13.06 13.41 2.23
CA THR A 58 -14.40 14.01 2.35
C THR A 58 -14.61 14.44 3.79
N LYS A 59 -15.00 15.69 4.03
CA LYS A 59 -15.30 16.15 5.39
C LYS A 59 -16.57 15.42 5.87
N SER A 60 -16.44 14.59 6.89
CA SER A 60 -17.61 14.03 7.56
C SER A 60 -18.46 15.17 8.10
N ARG A 61 -19.78 14.98 8.04
CA ARG A 61 -20.76 15.93 8.59
C ARG A 61 -21.08 15.61 10.05
N TRP A 62 -20.42 14.62 10.63
CA TRP A 62 -20.58 14.23 12.02
C TRP A 62 -19.63 14.99 12.96
N PRO A 63 -20.11 15.49 14.10
CA PRO A 63 -19.32 16.34 15.00
C PRO A 63 -18.23 15.58 15.77
N ASN A 64 -18.42 14.27 16.03
CA ASN A 64 -17.45 13.44 16.76
C ASN A 64 -17.09 12.22 15.91
N LEU A 65 -16.02 12.28 15.11
CA LEU A 65 -15.52 11.14 14.35
C LEU A 65 -14.68 10.21 15.22
N TRP A 66 -14.59 8.94 14.83
CA TRP A 66 -13.60 7.99 15.35
C TRP A 66 -12.14 8.49 15.18
N SER A 67 -11.84 9.18 14.07
CA SER A 67 -10.61 9.93 13.88
C SER A 67 -10.83 11.08 12.88
N PRO A 68 -10.61 12.36 13.27
CA PRO A 68 -10.73 13.48 12.35
C PRO A 68 -9.56 13.58 11.35
N LYS A 69 -8.49 12.82 11.57
CA LYS A 69 -7.19 12.99 10.87
C LYS A 69 -6.63 11.70 10.28
N ALA A 70 -7.36 10.58 10.29
CA ALA A 70 -6.86 9.30 9.78
C ALA A 70 -7.86 8.67 8.83
N ASN A 71 -7.39 8.13 7.71
CA ASN A 71 -8.17 7.21 6.90
C ASN A 71 -7.50 5.86 6.78
N TRP A 72 -8.33 4.82 6.79
CA TRP A 72 -7.92 3.49 6.38
C TRP A 72 -7.56 3.50 4.90
N ILE A 73 -6.34 3.06 4.57
CA ILE A 73 -5.78 3.13 3.22
C ILE A 73 -5.34 1.76 2.70
N GLY A 74 -5.61 0.68 3.42
CA GLY A 74 -5.27 -0.65 2.98
C GLY A 74 -4.97 -1.61 4.12
N TYR A 75 -4.37 -2.74 3.76
CA TYR A 75 -4.02 -3.78 4.71
C TYR A 75 -2.84 -4.62 4.24
N VAL A 76 -2.23 -5.33 5.20
CA VAL A 76 -1.26 -6.40 4.97
C VAL A 76 -1.92 -7.71 5.37
N ALA A 77 -1.72 -8.74 4.55
CA ALA A 77 -2.16 -10.09 4.80
C ALA A 77 -1.05 -11.09 4.47
N VAL A 78 -1.16 -12.32 4.93
CA VAL A 78 -0.22 -13.38 4.63
C VAL A 78 -0.96 -14.67 4.30
N SER A 79 -0.49 -15.44 3.33
CA SER A 79 -1.13 -16.70 2.96
C SER A 79 -1.14 -17.69 4.13
N ASP A 80 -2.19 -18.48 4.25
CA ASP A 80 -2.28 -19.60 5.20
C ASP A 80 -1.49 -20.82 4.69
N ASP A 81 -1.40 -21.88 5.50
CA ASP A 81 -0.57 -23.06 5.18
C ASP A 81 -1.08 -23.84 3.97
N GLU A 82 -2.39 -23.90 3.76
CA GLU A 82 -2.99 -24.56 2.61
C GLU A 82 -2.64 -23.82 1.32
N THR A 83 -2.82 -22.50 1.32
CA THR A 83 -2.55 -21.61 0.20
C THR A 83 -1.06 -21.55 -0.10
N SER A 84 -0.22 -21.49 0.94
CA SER A 84 1.24 -21.49 0.77
C SER A 84 1.73 -22.79 0.16
N ARG A 85 1.10 -23.93 0.46
CA ARG A 85 1.39 -25.22 -0.18
C ARG A 85 1.05 -25.22 -1.67
N VAL A 86 -0.06 -24.58 -2.06
CA VAL A 86 -0.46 -24.44 -3.48
C VAL A 86 0.45 -23.46 -4.22
N LEU A 87 0.85 -22.36 -3.57
CA LEU A 87 1.75 -21.36 -4.14
C LEU A 87 3.22 -21.81 -4.17
N GLY A 88 3.57 -22.81 -3.36
CA GLY A 88 4.94 -23.28 -3.16
C GLY A 88 5.79 -22.37 -2.27
N ARG A 89 5.20 -21.35 -1.65
CA ARG A 89 5.88 -20.33 -0.83
C ARG A 89 4.88 -19.55 0.03
N ARG A 90 5.37 -18.90 1.08
CA ARG A 90 4.59 -17.98 1.92
C ARG A 90 4.50 -16.60 1.25
N ASP A 91 3.29 -16.19 0.85
CA ASP A 91 3.07 -14.91 0.20
C ASP A 91 2.57 -13.85 1.18
N ILE A 92 3.31 -12.74 1.29
CA ILE A 92 2.91 -11.54 2.01
C ILE A 92 2.21 -10.61 1.02
N ALA A 93 0.90 -10.43 1.19
CA ALA A 93 0.09 -9.58 0.35
C ALA A 93 -0.12 -8.19 0.98
N ILE A 94 0.14 -7.14 0.21
CA ILE A 94 -0.11 -5.75 0.60
C ILE A 94 -1.14 -5.16 -0.36
N ALA A 95 -2.30 -4.76 0.15
CA ALA A 95 -3.36 -4.17 -0.64
C ALA A 95 -3.57 -2.71 -0.27
N TRP A 96 -3.32 -1.81 -1.22
CA TRP A 96 -3.54 -0.37 -1.06
C TRP A 96 -4.89 0.03 -1.66
N ARG A 97 -5.69 0.72 -0.85
CA ARG A 97 -6.95 1.34 -1.27
C ARG A 97 -6.64 2.50 -2.21
N GLY A 98 -7.37 2.58 -3.31
CA GLY A 98 -7.36 3.80 -4.13
C GLY A 98 -8.34 4.84 -3.62
N THR A 99 -8.80 5.71 -4.51
CA THR A 99 -9.79 6.74 -4.23
C THR A 99 -11.10 6.43 -4.95
N VAL A 100 -12.20 6.93 -4.39
CA VAL A 100 -13.53 6.88 -5.03
C VAL A 100 -13.92 8.24 -5.63
N THR A 101 -13.28 9.34 -5.21
CA THR A 101 -13.63 10.70 -5.65
C THR A 101 -12.85 11.17 -6.89
N ARG A 102 -13.35 12.28 -7.50
CA ARG A 102 -13.05 12.82 -8.86
C ARG A 102 -11.57 13.07 -9.16
N LEU A 103 -11.19 13.02 -10.45
CA LEU A 103 -9.84 13.25 -11.00
C LEU A 103 -9.08 14.48 -10.45
N GLU A 104 -9.77 15.48 -9.91
CA GLU A 104 -9.19 16.68 -9.30
C GLU A 104 -8.16 16.37 -8.19
N TRP A 105 -8.38 15.35 -7.36
CA TRP A 105 -7.40 14.97 -6.32
C TRP A 105 -6.09 14.44 -6.94
N LEU A 106 -6.15 13.85 -8.14
CA LEU A 106 -4.96 13.30 -8.79
C LEU A 106 -4.04 14.45 -9.23
N ALA A 107 -4.61 15.58 -9.66
CA ALA A 107 -3.84 16.78 -9.95
C ALA A 107 -3.11 17.30 -8.70
N ASP A 108 -3.81 17.35 -7.55
CA ASP A 108 -3.20 17.79 -6.28
C ASP A 108 -2.02 16.90 -5.85
N LEU A 109 -2.08 15.60 -6.14
CA LEU A 109 -0.99 14.66 -5.83
C LEU A 109 0.16 14.69 -6.84
N MET A 110 -0.13 15.01 -8.10
CA MET A 110 0.83 15.02 -9.21
C MET A 110 1.46 16.40 -9.47
N ASN A 111 1.37 17.30 -8.49
CA ASN A 111 1.81 18.69 -8.63
C ASN A 111 3.28 18.84 -9.08
N TYR A 112 4.21 18.06 -8.51
CA TYR A 112 5.61 18.06 -8.93
C TYR A 112 6.39 16.86 -8.37
N LEU A 113 7.51 16.57 -9.04
CA LEU A 113 8.45 15.52 -8.66
C LEU A 113 9.43 16.00 -7.58
N LYS A 114 9.59 15.21 -6.52
CA LYS A 114 10.61 15.40 -5.47
C LYS A 114 11.56 14.21 -5.39
N PRO A 115 12.82 14.43 -4.98
CA PRO A 115 13.70 13.36 -4.52
C PRO A 115 13.04 12.53 -3.41
N VAL A 116 13.20 11.20 -3.49
CA VAL A 116 12.66 10.24 -2.50
C VAL A 116 13.35 10.32 -1.13
N ASP A 117 14.64 10.66 -1.12
CA ASP A 117 15.50 10.76 0.08
C ASP A 117 15.04 11.86 1.06
N GLY A 118 14.49 12.96 0.54
CA GLY A 118 13.97 14.08 1.32
C GLY A 118 12.80 13.72 2.26
N LYS A 119 12.29 12.49 2.20
CA LYS A 119 11.19 11.98 3.04
C LYS A 119 11.53 10.65 3.72
N LYS A 120 12.82 10.41 3.98
CA LYS A 120 13.36 9.25 4.73
C LYS A 120 13.17 7.89 4.03
N ILE A 121 12.79 7.86 2.75
CA ILE A 121 12.90 6.65 1.93
C ILE A 121 14.36 6.57 1.48
N PRO A 122 15.10 5.50 1.80
CA PRO A 122 16.46 5.33 1.33
C PRO A 122 16.52 5.47 -0.19
N SER A 123 17.56 6.12 -0.70
CA SER A 123 17.83 6.15 -2.13
C SER A 123 19.32 6.26 -2.35
N ARG A 124 19.88 5.27 -3.05
CA ARG A 124 21.29 5.32 -3.46
C ARG A 124 21.52 6.20 -4.69
N ASP A 125 20.46 6.66 -5.36
CA ASP A 125 20.53 7.58 -6.51
C ASP A 125 19.70 8.86 -6.22
N PRO A 126 20.33 10.04 -6.06
CA PRO A 126 19.65 11.29 -5.77
C PRO A 126 18.79 11.81 -6.93
N ARG A 127 18.94 11.22 -8.13
CA ARG A 127 18.13 11.58 -9.32
C ARG A 127 16.79 10.85 -9.34
N VAL A 128 16.58 9.87 -8.46
CA VAL A 128 15.30 9.18 -8.32
C VAL A 128 14.29 10.17 -7.74
N LYS A 129 13.25 10.47 -8.53
CA LYS A 129 12.20 11.40 -8.12
C LYS A 129 10.83 10.78 -8.32
N VAL A 130 9.93 11.10 -7.41
CA VAL A 130 8.55 10.60 -7.36
C VAL A 130 7.58 11.76 -7.14
N GLN A 131 6.30 11.54 -7.45
CA GLN A 131 5.27 12.55 -7.25
C GLN A 131 5.15 12.87 -5.75
N SER A 132 5.27 14.15 -5.43
CA SER A 132 5.32 14.63 -4.04
C SER A 132 4.10 14.20 -3.22
N GLY A 133 2.91 14.23 -3.81
CA GLY A 133 1.70 13.83 -3.12
C GLY A 133 1.69 12.38 -2.67
N PHE A 134 2.17 11.44 -3.50
CA PHE A 134 2.21 10.02 -3.12
C PHE A 134 3.17 9.78 -1.97
N VAL A 135 4.32 10.46 -1.96
CA VAL A 135 5.28 10.36 -0.85
C VAL A 135 4.74 11.01 0.41
N ASP A 136 4.14 12.20 0.30
CA ASP A 136 3.56 12.88 1.44
C ASP A 136 2.48 11.99 2.08
N LEU A 137 1.57 11.40 1.28
CA LEU A 137 0.56 10.47 1.79
C LEU A 137 1.16 9.20 2.43
N TYR A 138 2.27 8.70 1.89
CA TYR A 138 2.93 7.49 2.37
C TYR A 138 3.77 7.72 3.64
N THR A 139 4.35 8.91 3.81
CA THR A 139 5.38 9.21 4.84
C THR A 139 4.93 10.19 5.92
N GLU A 140 3.88 10.98 5.69
CA GLU A 140 3.37 11.90 6.69
C GLU A 140 2.70 11.15 7.85
N LYS A 141 2.83 11.76 9.03
CA LYS A 141 2.29 11.28 10.29
C LYS A 141 1.92 12.46 11.16
N ASP A 142 1.05 12.23 12.12
CA ASP A 142 0.62 13.24 13.09
C ASP A 142 0.72 12.63 14.49
N ASP A 143 1.69 13.11 15.26
CA ASP A 143 1.95 12.64 16.63
C ASP A 143 0.76 12.90 17.58
N SER A 144 -0.14 13.82 17.22
CA SER A 144 -1.38 14.09 17.97
C SER A 144 -2.52 13.10 17.65
N CYS A 145 -2.39 12.27 16.61
CA CYS A 145 -3.41 11.31 16.20
C CYS A 145 -3.00 9.89 16.62
N HIS A 146 -3.84 9.21 17.41
CA HIS A 146 -3.55 7.84 17.86
C HIS A 146 -3.32 6.85 16.70
N PHE A 147 -4.10 6.98 15.62
CA PHE A 147 -4.02 6.12 14.44
C PHE A 147 -2.89 6.50 13.46
N CYS A 148 -2.48 7.77 13.45
CA CYS A 148 -1.46 8.29 12.53
C CYS A 148 -0.18 8.75 13.24
N LYS A 149 0.05 8.29 14.48
CA LYS A 149 1.34 8.42 15.18
C LYS A 149 2.48 7.79 14.38
N TYR A 150 2.15 6.77 13.60
CA TYR A 150 3.03 6.15 12.61
C TYR A 150 2.50 6.41 11.21
N SER A 151 3.39 6.75 10.29
CA SER A 151 3.09 6.88 8.87
C SER A 151 2.68 5.54 8.26
N ALA A 152 2.00 5.58 7.11
CA ALA A 152 1.65 4.37 6.36
C ALA A 152 2.90 3.55 6.00
N ARG A 153 4.00 4.24 5.69
CA ARG A 153 5.33 3.65 5.49
C ARG A 153 5.80 2.85 6.71
N GLU A 154 5.87 3.48 7.89
CA GLU A 154 6.35 2.82 9.11
C GLU A 154 5.48 1.58 9.45
N GLN A 155 4.17 1.68 9.24
CA GLN A 155 3.23 0.57 9.44
C GLN A 155 3.50 -0.62 8.50
N VAL A 156 3.73 -0.36 7.20
CA VAL A 156 4.03 -1.41 6.22
C VAL A 156 5.39 -2.03 6.48
N LEU A 157 6.45 -1.23 6.60
CA LEU A 157 7.81 -1.74 6.76
C LEU A 157 7.96 -2.60 8.03
N THR A 158 7.31 -2.19 9.12
CA THR A 158 7.32 -2.96 10.38
C THR A 158 6.64 -4.32 10.22
N GLU A 159 5.49 -4.35 9.54
CA GLU A 159 4.73 -5.60 9.37
C GLU A 159 5.39 -6.55 8.37
N VAL A 160 5.90 -6.02 7.26
CA VAL A 160 6.65 -6.81 6.26
C VAL A 160 7.89 -7.40 6.92
N LYS A 161 8.67 -6.61 7.66
CA LYS A 161 9.84 -7.10 8.40
C LYS A 161 9.45 -8.26 9.33
N ARG A 162 8.43 -8.05 10.17
CA ARG A 162 7.95 -9.07 11.11
C ARG A 162 7.54 -10.38 10.41
N LEU A 163 6.88 -10.29 9.25
CA LEU A 163 6.42 -11.46 8.50
C LEU A 163 7.59 -12.16 7.79
N THR A 164 8.45 -11.40 7.12
CA THR A 164 9.64 -11.94 6.44
C THR A 164 10.53 -12.68 7.44
N GLU A 165 10.89 -12.05 8.56
CA GLU A 165 11.72 -12.68 9.61
C GLU A 165 11.08 -13.93 10.20
N LYS A 166 9.75 -13.91 10.41
CA LYS A 166 9.02 -15.04 10.99
C LYS A 166 9.08 -16.28 10.07
N TYR A 167 8.80 -16.10 8.79
CA TYR A 167 8.60 -17.23 7.87
C TYR A 167 9.92 -17.70 7.25
N ASP A 168 10.83 -16.79 6.93
CA ASP A 168 12.17 -17.18 6.51
C ASP A 168 12.95 -17.84 7.65
N GLY A 169 12.82 -17.34 8.88
CA GLY A 169 13.39 -17.99 10.07
C GLY A 169 12.81 -19.38 10.34
N ALA A 170 11.64 -19.69 9.78
CA ALA A 170 11.04 -21.03 9.79
C ALA A 170 11.46 -21.90 8.59
N GLY A 171 12.33 -21.39 7.71
CA GLY A 171 12.81 -22.07 6.51
C GLY A 171 11.82 -22.06 5.35
N GLU A 172 10.79 -21.21 5.38
CA GLU A 172 9.82 -21.07 4.29
C GLU A 172 10.33 -20.08 3.24
N GLU A 173 10.18 -20.41 1.95
CA GLU A 173 10.39 -19.43 0.88
C GLU A 173 9.32 -18.34 1.00
N VAL A 174 9.73 -17.06 0.97
CA VAL A 174 8.84 -15.91 1.11
C VAL A 174 8.71 -15.15 -0.21
N SER A 175 7.51 -14.66 -0.54
CA SER A 175 7.29 -13.65 -1.58
C SER A 175 6.49 -12.46 -1.07
N ILE A 176 6.61 -11.33 -1.76
CA ILE A 176 5.83 -10.13 -1.47
C ILE A 176 5.02 -9.74 -2.69
N THR A 177 3.69 -9.76 -2.55
CA THR A 177 2.75 -9.35 -3.58
C THR A 177 2.04 -8.07 -3.17
N ILE A 178 2.13 -7.03 -4.00
CA ILE A 178 1.57 -5.71 -3.70
C ILE A 178 0.55 -5.36 -4.77
N THR A 179 -0.62 -4.86 -4.37
CA THR A 179 -1.67 -4.50 -5.32
C THR A 179 -2.40 -3.23 -4.94
N GLY A 180 -2.96 -2.58 -5.94
CA GLY A 180 -3.89 -1.48 -5.74
C GLY A 180 -4.44 -0.99 -7.07
N HIS A 181 -5.51 -0.19 -6.98
CA HIS A 181 -6.15 0.47 -8.12
C HIS A 181 -6.02 1.99 -8.00
N SER A 182 -5.83 2.70 -9.12
CA SER A 182 -5.72 4.16 -9.17
C SER A 182 -4.63 4.66 -8.21
N LEU A 183 -4.95 5.50 -7.20
CA LEU A 183 -4.00 5.86 -6.14
C LEU A 183 -3.33 4.64 -5.51
N GLY A 184 -4.10 3.59 -5.24
CA GLY A 184 -3.58 2.39 -4.60
C GLY A 184 -2.47 1.75 -5.43
N SER A 185 -2.52 1.85 -6.76
CA SER A 185 -1.44 1.38 -7.63
C SER A 185 -0.17 2.22 -7.50
N ALA A 186 -0.32 3.53 -7.30
CA ALA A 186 0.81 4.42 -7.08
C ALA A 186 1.51 4.11 -5.76
N LEU A 187 0.73 3.94 -4.69
CA LEU A 187 1.23 3.52 -3.38
C LEU A 187 1.82 2.11 -3.42
N ALA A 188 1.21 1.19 -4.17
CA ALA A 188 1.74 -0.15 -4.37
C ALA A 188 3.14 -0.11 -4.98
N THR A 189 3.33 0.66 -6.05
CA THR A 189 4.62 0.80 -6.73
C THR A 189 5.65 1.52 -5.84
N LEU A 190 5.24 2.58 -5.14
CA LEU A 190 6.12 3.33 -4.22
C LEU A 190 6.57 2.48 -3.02
N SER A 191 5.65 1.72 -2.42
CA SER A 191 5.97 0.82 -1.31
C SER A 191 6.84 -0.36 -1.76
N ALA A 192 6.65 -0.89 -2.97
CA ALA A 192 7.52 -1.92 -3.53
C ALA A 192 8.97 -1.43 -3.67
N TYR A 193 9.14 -0.22 -4.19
CA TYR A 193 10.45 0.44 -4.26
C TYR A 193 11.08 0.57 -2.87
N ASP A 194 10.33 1.09 -1.89
CA ASP A 194 10.84 1.34 -0.54
C ASP A 194 11.22 0.05 0.19
N ILE A 195 10.42 -1.02 0.06
CA ILE A 195 10.72 -2.35 0.62
C ILE A 195 12.03 -2.89 0.02
N ALA A 196 12.17 -2.84 -1.30
CA ALA A 196 13.34 -3.36 -2.00
C ALA A 196 14.62 -2.54 -1.73
N GLU A 197 14.50 -1.21 -1.73
CA GLU A 197 15.62 -0.29 -1.49
C GLU A 197 16.07 -0.30 -0.01
N THR A 198 15.13 -0.52 0.93
CA THR A 198 15.44 -0.78 2.35
C THR A 198 16.04 -2.16 2.57
N GLY A 199 15.81 -3.11 1.67
CA GLY A 199 16.32 -4.47 1.75
C GLY A 199 15.51 -5.38 2.68
N LEU A 200 14.23 -5.08 2.93
CA LEU A 200 13.37 -5.94 3.78
C LEU A 200 12.99 -7.26 3.12
N ASN A 201 13.27 -7.41 1.83
CA ASN A 201 13.15 -8.66 1.10
C ASN A 201 14.50 -9.42 1.02
N LEU A 202 15.59 -8.89 1.57
CA LEU A 202 16.83 -9.62 1.73
C LEU A 202 16.69 -10.44 3.01
N VAL A 203 16.72 -11.76 2.88
CA VAL A 203 16.60 -12.65 4.02
C VAL A 203 17.94 -13.33 4.31
N GLU A 204 18.28 -13.38 5.60
CA GLU A 204 19.60 -13.78 6.10
C GLU A 204 19.67 -15.27 6.45
N GLY A 205 18.56 -16.02 6.32
CA GLY A 205 18.51 -17.46 6.57
C GLY A 205 19.37 -18.27 5.60
N GLU A 206 19.78 -19.47 6.03
CA GLU A 206 20.62 -20.41 5.26
C GLU A 206 19.99 -20.86 3.91
N GLY A 207 18.72 -20.50 3.68
CA GLY A 207 17.95 -20.75 2.46
C GLY A 207 18.17 -19.71 1.35
N SER A 208 19.36 -19.72 0.76
CA SER A 208 19.77 -18.91 -0.41
C SER A 208 19.79 -17.40 -0.14
N GLY A 209 20.96 -16.77 -0.24
CA GLY A 209 21.13 -15.31 -0.14
C GLY A 209 20.53 -14.53 -1.32
N ARG A 210 19.37 -14.96 -1.83
CA ARG A 210 18.60 -14.32 -2.90
C ARG A 210 17.46 -13.50 -2.29
N PRO A 211 17.24 -12.28 -2.77
CA PRO A 211 16.11 -11.47 -2.32
C PRO A 211 14.78 -12.17 -2.62
N ALA A 212 13.86 -12.17 -1.65
CA ALA A 212 12.47 -12.56 -1.86
C ALA A 212 11.86 -11.74 -3.01
N PRO A 213 11.15 -12.37 -3.96
CA PRO A 213 10.59 -11.67 -5.12
C PRO A 213 9.49 -10.70 -4.69
N ILE A 214 9.53 -9.49 -5.25
CA ILE A 214 8.50 -8.46 -5.06
C ILE A 214 7.75 -8.26 -6.38
N CYS A 215 6.43 -8.48 -6.35
CA CYS A 215 5.54 -8.36 -7.50
C CYS A 215 4.45 -7.31 -7.22
N VAL A 216 4.24 -6.39 -8.18
CA VAL A 216 3.22 -5.35 -8.10
C VAL A 216 2.15 -5.58 -9.17
N PHE A 217 0.90 -5.72 -8.75
CA PHE A 217 -0.28 -5.74 -9.61
C PHE A 217 -1.00 -4.39 -9.57
N SER A 218 -0.73 -3.57 -10.58
CA SER A 218 -1.23 -2.20 -10.74
C SER A 218 -2.42 -2.15 -11.69
N PHE A 219 -3.51 -1.52 -11.28
CA PHE A 219 -4.73 -1.36 -12.07
C PHE A 219 -5.07 0.12 -12.25
N SER A 220 -5.04 0.62 -13.49
CA SER A 220 -5.32 2.04 -13.80
C SER A 220 -4.47 3.03 -12.98
N GLY A 221 -3.23 2.66 -12.68
CA GLY A 221 -2.32 3.46 -11.86
C GLY A 221 -1.73 4.68 -12.60
N PRO A 222 -1.60 5.85 -11.95
CA PRO A 222 -0.91 6.99 -12.52
C PRO A 222 0.61 6.79 -12.52
N ARG A 223 1.33 7.66 -13.23
CA ARG A 223 2.81 7.67 -13.22
C ARG A 223 3.33 8.10 -11.84
N VAL A 224 4.11 7.24 -11.20
CA VAL A 224 4.61 7.46 -9.82
C VAL A 224 5.88 8.30 -9.76
N GLY A 225 6.78 8.17 -10.74
CA GLY A 225 8.06 8.88 -10.72
C GLY A 225 8.67 9.09 -12.10
N ASN A 226 9.89 9.61 -12.09
CA ASN A 226 10.67 9.84 -13.31
C ASN A 226 11.25 8.54 -13.87
N VAL A 227 11.95 8.66 -15.00
CA VAL A 227 12.59 7.50 -15.66
C VAL A 227 13.60 6.82 -14.73
N ARG A 228 14.36 7.58 -13.94
CA ARG A 228 15.31 7.04 -12.96
C ARG A 228 14.64 6.19 -11.88
N PHE A 229 13.45 6.58 -11.43
CA PHE A 229 12.66 5.76 -10.50
C PHE A 229 12.29 4.40 -11.11
N LYS A 230 11.87 4.39 -12.39
CA LYS A 230 11.58 3.14 -13.10
C LYS A 230 12.82 2.27 -13.27
N GLU A 231 13.93 2.84 -13.76
CA GLU A 231 15.20 2.12 -13.91
C GLU A 231 15.69 1.53 -12.59
N ARG A 232 15.54 2.27 -11.49
CA ARG A 232 15.93 1.79 -10.17
C ARG A 232 15.04 0.66 -9.67
N LEU A 233 13.72 0.74 -9.89
CA LEU A 233 12.80 -0.37 -9.62
C LEU A 233 13.20 -1.65 -10.38
N ASP A 234 13.51 -1.52 -11.67
CA ASP A 234 13.94 -2.64 -12.51
C ASP A 234 15.27 -3.23 -12.02
N PHE A 235 16.23 -2.37 -11.63
CA PHE A 235 17.51 -2.78 -11.04
C PHE A 235 17.34 -3.53 -9.71
N LEU A 236 16.39 -3.12 -8.87
CA LEU A 236 16.05 -3.79 -7.61
C LEU A 236 15.31 -5.12 -7.81
N GLY A 237 15.00 -5.50 -9.05
CA GLY A 237 14.32 -6.75 -9.38
C GLY A 237 12.81 -6.74 -9.13
N VAL A 238 12.22 -5.59 -8.83
CA VAL A 238 10.77 -5.47 -8.62
C VAL A 238 10.04 -5.68 -9.94
N LYS A 239 9.05 -6.59 -9.97
CA LYS A 239 8.24 -6.85 -11.16
C LYS A 239 6.92 -6.10 -11.07
N VAL A 240 6.64 -5.23 -12.03
CA VAL A 240 5.39 -4.45 -12.06
C VAL A 240 4.54 -4.87 -13.27
N LEU A 241 3.40 -5.50 -13.00
CA LEU A 241 2.37 -5.77 -13.99
C LEU A 241 1.30 -4.66 -13.93
N SER A 242 1.22 -3.85 -14.98
CA SER A 242 0.25 -2.75 -15.07
C SER A 242 -0.84 -3.08 -16.09
N ARG A 243 -2.10 -3.02 -15.65
CA ARG A 243 -3.28 -3.12 -16.52
C ARG A 243 -3.94 -1.75 -16.62
N ALA A 244 -3.84 -1.12 -17.79
CA ALA A 244 -4.56 0.11 -18.11
C ALA A 244 -5.90 -0.25 -18.78
N VAL A 245 -7.00 0.35 -18.34
CA VAL A 245 -8.27 0.27 -19.06
C VAL A 245 -8.28 1.37 -20.12
N THR A 246 -8.02 1.01 -21.38
CA THR A 246 -8.26 1.90 -22.51
C THR A 246 -9.76 1.96 -22.76
N ARG A 247 -10.44 3.01 -22.28
CA ARG A 247 -11.78 3.33 -22.82
C ARG A 247 -11.57 3.90 -24.24
N PRO A 248 -12.25 3.39 -25.28
CA PRO A 248 -12.32 4.10 -26.53
C PRO A 248 -12.99 5.45 -26.25
N VAL A 249 -12.32 6.53 -26.64
CA VAL A 249 -12.92 7.87 -26.63
C VAL A 249 -13.94 7.83 -27.75
N SER A 250 -15.23 7.80 -27.41
CA SER A 250 -16.28 8.08 -28.39
C SER A 250 -16.09 9.52 -28.85
N VAL A 251 -15.72 9.69 -30.12
CA VAL A 251 -15.62 10.98 -30.82
C VAL A 251 -17.02 11.56 -31.00
#